data_AF-X1FLD0-F1
#
_entry.id   AF-X1FLD0-F1
#
_cell.length_a   1.000
_cell.length_b   1.000
_cell.length_c   1.000
_cell.angle_alpha   90.00
_cell.angle_beta   90.00
_cell.angle_gamma   90.00
#
_symmetry.space_group_name_H-M   'P 1'
#
loop_
_entity.id
_entity.type
_entity.pdbx_description
1 polymer ?
#
loop_
_entity_poly.entity_id
_entity_poly.type
_entity_poly.pdbx_seq_one_letter_code
_entity_poly.pdbx_strand_id
1 'polypeptide(L)'
;MKKLLMIIPLVILLCFTFGCQDKEAMAELEKFKAQAEVEEQNKGLVKRMYEAFEKGDFEAYKEVVAPEYVWYLPSRSTKPISREETIEFGKMLRNAFPDFAYSVEELIAEDDIVISRFIFRG
;
A
#
# COMPACT_ATOMS: atom_id res chain seq x y z
N MET A 1 49.79 11.77 35.52
CA MET A 1 49.76 11.76 34.04
C MET A 1 49.26 10.44 33.43
N LYS A 2 49.65 9.25 33.94
CA LYS A 2 49.20 7.94 33.39
C LYS A 2 47.68 7.68 33.42
N LYS A 3 46.97 8.13 34.46
CA LYS A 3 45.49 8.01 34.54
C LYS A 3 44.78 8.82 33.44
N LEU A 4 45.26 10.03 33.12
CA LEU A 4 44.68 10.87 32.08
C LEU A 4 44.87 10.25 30.68
N LEU A 5 46.01 9.59 30.45
CA LEU A 5 46.34 8.92 29.19
C LEU A 5 45.45 7.70 28.89
N MET A 6 44.90 7.04 29.92
CA MET A 6 43.95 5.92 29.76
C MET A 6 42.49 6.37 29.65
N ILE A 7 42.13 7.52 30.23
CA ILE A 7 40.73 8.00 30.23
C ILE A 7 40.32 8.58 28.87
N ILE A 8 41.21 9.31 28.21
CA ILE A 8 40.96 9.92 26.90
C ILE A 8 40.52 8.90 25.82
N PRO A 9 41.26 7.80 25.58
CA PRO A 9 40.83 6.80 24.59
C PRO A 9 39.52 6.10 24.98
N LEU A 10 39.23 5.93 26.27
CA LEU A 10 37.97 5.38 26.73
C LEU A 10 36.78 6.31 26.42
N VAL A 11 36.94 7.61 26.65
CA VAL A 11 35.92 8.64 26.33
C VAL A 11 35.71 8.73 24.82
N ILE A 12 36.78 8.70 24.03
CA ILE A 12 36.70 8.71 22.57
C ILE A 12 35.94 7.46 22.07
N LEU A 13 36.29 6.27 22.57
CA LEU A 13 35.60 5.03 22.23
C LEU A 13 34.10 5.12 22.54
N LEU A 14 33.76 5.66 23.71
CA LEU A 14 32.36 5.89 24.11
C LEU A 14 31.65 6.83 23.12
N CYS A 15 32.23 8.00 22.82
CA CYS A 15 31.63 8.96 21.88
C CYS A 15 31.44 8.38 20.47
N PHE A 16 32.36 7.54 19.99
CA PHE A 16 32.20 6.86 18.71
C PHE A 16 31.05 5.85 18.72
N THR A 17 30.91 5.06 19.80
CA THR A 17 29.81 4.09 19.90
C THR A 17 28.43 4.74 19.96
N PHE A 18 28.26 5.80 20.77
CA PHE A 18 27.00 6.54 20.84
C PHE A 18 26.68 7.24 19.52
N GLY A 19 27.65 7.89 18.88
CA GLY A 19 27.44 8.55 17.59
C GLY A 19 27.16 7.61 16.42
N CYS A 20 27.61 6.35 16.45
CA CYS A 20 27.24 5.34 15.46
C CYS A 20 25.81 4.82 15.69
N GLN A 21 25.42 4.54 16.94
CA GLN A 21 24.07 4.07 17.28
C GLN A 21 23.00 5.08 16.86
N ASP A 22 23.24 6.38 17.05
CA ASP A 22 22.31 7.44 16.63
C ASP A 22 22.10 7.45 15.11
N LYS A 23 23.16 7.23 14.32
CA LYS A 23 23.09 7.20 12.85
C LYS A 23 22.34 5.99 12.32
N GLU A 24 22.60 4.81 12.89
CA GLU A 24 21.92 3.57 12.49
C GLU A 24 20.42 3.63 12.80
N ALA A 25 20.05 4.09 14.00
CA ALA A 25 18.66 4.26 14.41
C ALA A 25 17.91 5.28 13.53
N MET A 26 18.57 6.38 13.14
CA MET A 26 18.00 7.36 12.22
C MET A 26 17.74 6.76 10.83
N ALA A 27 18.70 6.02 10.29
CA ALA A 27 18.55 5.38 8.98
C ALA A 27 17.41 4.34 8.97
N GLU A 28 17.27 3.57 10.06
CA GLU A 28 16.18 2.61 10.23
C GLU A 28 14.82 3.33 10.30
N LEU A 29 14.72 4.41 11.07
CA LEU A 29 13.50 5.22 11.14
C LEU A 29 13.12 5.84 9.79
N GLU A 30 14.09 6.35 9.04
CA GLU A 30 13.85 6.89 7.69
C GLU A 30 13.30 5.82 6.74
N LYS A 31 13.84 4.60 6.82
CA LYS A 31 13.33 3.45 6.05
C LYS A 31 11.89 3.12 6.42
N PHE A 32 11.57 3.04 7.72
CA PHE A 32 10.19 2.79 8.17
C PHE A 32 9.22 3.89 7.73
N LYS A 33 9.63 5.16 7.75
CA LYS A 33 8.82 6.27 7.27
C LYS A 33 8.58 6.20 5.76
N ALA A 34 9.63 5.91 4.98
CA ALA A 34 9.51 5.77 3.54
C ALA A 34 8.58 4.61 3.17
N GLN A 35 8.68 3.49 3.88
CA GLN A 35 7.77 2.36 3.70
C GLN A 35 6.31 2.74 4.03
N ALA A 36 6.07 3.39 5.18
CA ALA A 36 4.73 3.85 5.55
C ALA A 36 4.14 4.85 4.53
N GLU A 37 4.97 5.72 3.95
CA GLU A 37 4.55 6.64 2.89
C GLU A 37 4.12 5.90 1.61
N VAL A 38 4.89 4.89 1.18
CA VAL A 38 4.54 4.04 0.04
C VAL A 38 3.26 3.25 0.31
N GLU A 39 3.11 2.68 1.51
CA GLU A 39 1.91 1.96 1.92
C GLU A 39 0.66 2.86 1.90
N GLU A 40 0.76 4.12 2.35
CA GLU A 40 -0.33 5.10 2.23
C GLU A 40 -0.64 5.46 0.76
N GLN A 41 0.38 5.59 -0.09
CA GLN A 41 0.18 5.79 -1.54
C GLN A 41 -0.55 4.60 -2.17
N ASN A 42 -0.19 3.38 -1.79
CA ASN A 42 -0.83 2.14 -2.25
C ASN A 42 -2.31 2.09 -1.84
N LYS A 43 -2.63 2.41 -0.57
CA LYS A 43 -4.03 2.56 -0.12
C LYS A 43 -4.77 3.62 -0.95
N GLY A 44 -4.13 4.74 -1.25
CA GLY A 44 -4.69 5.80 -2.09
C GLY A 44 -5.00 5.37 -3.52
N LEU A 45 -4.18 4.50 -4.12
CA LEU A 45 -4.46 3.90 -5.43
C LEU A 45 -5.68 2.97 -5.37
N VAL A 46 -5.72 2.07 -4.38
CA VAL A 46 -6.84 1.13 -4.20
C VAL A 46 -8.15 1.86 -3.93
N LYS A 47 -8.14 2.93 -3.12
CA LYS A 47 -9.32 3.77 -2.89
C LYS A 47 -9.85 4.39 -4.18
N ARG A 48 -8.97 4.97 -5.01
CA ARG A 48 -9.36 5.53 -6.32
C ARG A 48 -9.88 4.46 -7.28
N MET A 49 -9.30 3.27 -7.27
CA MET A 49 -9.79 2.13 -8.03
C MET A 49 -11.25 1.79 -7.66
N TYR A 50 -11.56 1.67 -6.37
CA TYR A 50 -12.93 1.43 -5.90
C TYR A 50 -13.89 2.55 -6.27
N GLU A 51 -13.50 3.81 -6.07
CA GLU A 51 -14.34 4.98 -6.41
C GLU A 51 -14.65 5.06 -7.91
N ALA A 52 -13.65 4.80 -8.76
CA ALA A 52 -13.82 4.79 -10.21
C ALA A 52 -14.78 3.66 -10.64
N PHE A 53 -14.60 2.46 -10.07
CA PHE A 53 -15.47 1.33 -10.34
C PHE A 53 -16.91 1.57 -9.85
N GLU A 54 -17.08 2.11 -8.65
CA GLU A 54 -18.37 2.50 -8.06
C GLU A 54 -19.13 3.52 -8.92
N LYS A 55 -18.43 4.52 -9.48
CA LYS A 55 -19.03 5.55 -10.33
C LYS A 55 -19.22 5.10 -11.79
N GLY A 56 -18.61 3.99 -12.19
CA GLY A 56 -18.58 3.54 -13.58
C GLY A 56 -17.67 4.39 -14.45
N ASP A 57 -16.73 5.12 -13.84
CA ASP A 57 -15.71 5.89 -14.55
C ASP A 57 -14.55 4.97 -14.92
N PHE A 58 -14.75 4.20 -15.99
CA PHE A 58 -13.78 3.19 -16.42
C PHE A 58 -12.54 3.79 -17.10
N GLU A 59 -12.56 5.08 -17.46
CA GLU A 59 -11.36 5.80 -17.89
C GLU A 59 -10.47 6.07 -16.67
N ALA A 60 -11.03 6.65 -15.59
CA ALA A 60 -10.30 6.82 -14.33
C ALA A 60 -9.82 5.48 -13.74
N TYR A 61 -10.60 4.40 -13.89
CA TYR A 61 -10.17 3.06 -13.48
C TYR A 61 -8.89 2.61 -14.22
N LYS A 62 -8.79 2.87 -15.52
CA LYS A 62 -7.61 2.52 -16.34
C LYS A 62 -6.36 3.33 -16.00
N GLU A 63 -6.51 4.52 -15.38
CA GLU A 63 -5.38 5.32 -14.92
C GLU A 63 -4.69 4.74 -13.68
N VAL A 64 -5.45 4.04 -12.82
CA VAL A 64 -4.94 3.47 -11.57
C VAL A 64 -4.75 1.96 -11.61
N VAL A 65 -5.32 1.28 -12.61
CA VAL A 65 -5.20 -0.18 -12.78
C VAL A 65 -4.34 -0.52 -13.99
N ALA A 66 -3.25 -1.24 -13.73
CA ALA A 66 -2.24 -1.58 -14.72
C ALA A 66 -2.83 -2.37 -15.91
N PRO A 67 -2.31 -2.20 -17.14
CA PRO A 67 -2.74 -2.97 -18.33
C PRO A 67 -2.71 -4.48 -18.18
N GLU A 68 -1.75 -4.99 -17.41
CA GLU A 68 -1.52 -6.40 -17.11
C GLU A 68 -2.34 -6.92 -15.91
N TYR A 69 -3.23 -6.09 -15.35
CA TYR A 69 -4.04 -6.45 -14.19
C TYR A 69 -4.87 -7.71 -14.45
N VAL A 70 -4.87 -8.57 -13.42
CA VAL A 70 -5.66 -9.79 -13.35
C VAL A 70 -6.42 -9.84 -12.04
N TRP A 71 -7.70 -10.19 -12.10
CA TRP A 71 -8.54 -10.39 -10.93
C TRP A 71 -8.88 -11.87 -10.74
N TYR A 72 -8.41 -12.42 -9.63
CA TYR A 72 -8.82 -13.74 -9.15
C TYR A 72 -10.11 -13.62 -8.33
N LEU A 73 -11.24 -13.88 -8.99
CA LEU A 73 -12.55 -13.93 -8.36
C LEU A 73 -12.65 -15.13 -7.40
N PRO A 74 -13.36 -15.00 -6.26
CA PRO A 74 -13.71 -16.13 -5.39
C PRO A 74 -14.78 -17.01 -6.07
N SER A 75 -14.39 -17.69 -7.14
CA SER A 75 -15.24 -18.53 -7.98
C SER A 75 -14.69 -19.96 -8.05
N ARG A 76 -15.42 -20.85 -8.75
CA ARG A 76 -14.92 -22.21 -9.04
C ARG A 76 -13.84 -22.24 -10.13
N SER A 77 -13.59 -21.12 -10.81
CA SER A 77 -12.58 -21.01 -11.85
C SER A 77 -11.26 -20.51 -11.25
N THR A 78 -10.15 -21.15 -11.64
CA THR A 78 -8.79 -20.66 -11.37
C THR A 78 -8.31 -19.65 -12.40
N LYS A 79 -9.07 -19.48 -13.50
CA LYS A 79 -8.76 -18.50 -14.54
C LYS A 79 -9.11 -17.10 -14.02
N PRO A 80 -8.16 -16.18 -13.91
CA PRO A 80 -8.47 -14.79 -13.57
C PRO A 80 -9.12 -14.08 -14.76
N ILE A 81 -9.72 -12.92 -14.50
CA ILE A 81 -10.21 -12.04 -15.55
C ILE A 81 -9.29 -10.83 -15.73
N SER A 82 -9.17 -10.33 -16.95
CA SER A 82 -8.35 -9.16 -17.27
C SER A 82 -8.97 -7.86 -16.76
N ARG A 83 -8.21 -6.76 -16.88
CA ARG A 83 -8.71 -5.40 -16.64
C ARG A 83 -9.95 -5.09 -17.49
N GLU A 84 -9.91 -5.40 -18.78
CA GLU A 84 -11.02 -5.14 -19.71
C GLU A 84 -12.23 -6.03 -19.39
N GLU A 85 -12.03 -7.30 -19.05
CA GLU A 85 -13.11 -8.18 -18.60
C GLU A 85 -13.73 -7.69 -17.27
N THR A 86 -12.93 -7.11 -16.37
CA THR A 86 -13.40 -6.49 -15.12
C THR A 86 -14.26 -5.25 -15.38
N ILE A 87 -13.90 -4.43 -16.37
CA ILE A 87 -14.70 -3.28 -16.81
C ILE A 87 -16.05 -3.73 -17.38
N GLU A 88 -16.07 -4.75 -18.24
CA GLU A 88 -17.33 -5.29 -18.77
C GLU A 88 -18.20 -5.90 -17.67
N PHE A 89 -17.59 -6.55 -16.68
CA PHE A 89 -18.29 -7.02 -15.48
C PHE A 89 -18.89 -5.85 -14.67
N GLY A 90 -18.17 -4.75 -14.50
CA GLY A 90 -18.68 -3.54 -13.83
C GLY A 90 -19.87 -2.92 -14.57
N LYS A 91 -19.83 -2.86 -15.91
CA LYS A 91 -20.96 -2.40 -16.74
C LYS A 91 -22.18 -3.31 -16.57
N MET A 92 -21.96 -4.61 -16.59
CA MET A 92 -23.01 -5.61 -16.38
C MET A 92 -23.66 -5.46 -15.00
N LEU A 93 -22.85 -5.32 -13.94
CA LEU A 93 -23.32 -5.13 -12.57
C LEU A 93 -24.20 -3.89 -12.45
N ARG A 94 -23.78 -2.75 -13.02
CA ARG A 94 -24.58 -1.51 -12.96
C ARG A 94 -25.90 -1.61 -13.73
N ASN A 95 -25.94 -2.37 -14.82
CA ASN A 95 -27.18 -2.61 -15.55
C ASN A 95 -28.14 -3.52 -14.76
N ALA A 96 -27.60 -4.48 -13.99
CA ALA A 96 -28.40 -5.37 -13.14
C ALA A 96 -28.87 -4.69 -11.84
N PHE A 97 -28.02 -3.83 -11.27
CA PHE A 97 -28.21 -3.12 -10.01
C PHE A 97 -27.99 -1.62 -10.21
N PRO A 98 -29.02 -0.86 -10.61
CA PRO A 98 -28.88 0.57 -10.91
C PRO A 98 -28.44 1.43 -9.71
N ASP A 99 -28.71 0.98 -8.49
CA ASP A 99 -28.33 1.58 -7.21
C ASP A 99 -27.05 0.99 -6.61
N PHE A 100 -26.25 0.33 -7.44
CA PHE A 100 -24.95 -0.21 -7.10
C PHE A 100 -24.06 0.79 -6.34
N ALA A 101 -23.59 0.37 -5.17
CA ALA A 101 -22.70 1.15 -4.31
C ALA A 101 -21.61 0.27 -3.66
N TYR A 102 -20.41 0.85 -3.53
CA TYR A 102 -19.24 0.22 -2.89
C TYR A 102 -18.75 1.11 -1.76
N SER A 103 -18.80 0.62 -0.54
CA SER A 103 -18.22 1.31 0.62
C SER A 103 -16.94 0.61 1.05
N VAL A 104 -15.80 1.30 0.98
CA VAL A 104 -14.53 0.79 1.53
C VAL A 104 -14.51 1.12 3.03
N GLU A 105 -14.57 0.09 3.87
CA GLU A 105 -14.62 0.22 5.32
C GLU A 105 -13.23 0.27 5.94
N GLU A 106 -12.25 -0.37 5.31
CA GLU A 106 -10.91 -0.52 5.84
C GLU A 106 -9.91 -0.83 4.73
N LEU A 107 -8.71 -0.25 4.85
CA LEU A 107 -7.56 -0.56 4.02
C LEU A 107 -6.35 -0.79 4.91
N ILE A 108 -5.77 -1.98 4.81
CA ILE A 108 -4.52 -2.34 5.47
C ILE A 108 -3.50 -2.53 4.35
N ALA A 109 -2.36 -1.85 4.46
CA ALA A 109 -1.25 -2.06 3.53
C ALA A 109 -0.04 -2.57 4.29
N GLU A 110 0.65 -3.51 3.68
CA GLU A 110 1.92 -4.07 4.13
C GLU A 110 2.76 -4.32 2.89
N ASP A 111 3.91 -3.66 2.81
CA ASP A 111 4.77 -3.66 1.63
C ASP A 111 4.00 -3.25 0.35
N ASP A 112 3.84 -4.16 -0.61
CA ASP A 112 3.14 -3.97 -1.89
C ASP A 112 1.70 -4.53 -1.90
N ILE A 113 1.24 -5.08 -0.78
CA ILE A 113 -0.08 -5.69 -0.66
C ILE A 113 -1.02 -4.71 0.05
N VAL A 114 -2.23 -4.57 -0.51
CA VAL A 114 -3.34 -3.85 0.14
C VAL A 114 -4.52 -4.79 0.28
N ILE A 115 -5.00 -4.94 1.51
CA ILE A 115 -6.22 -5.68 1.84
C ILE A 115 -7.34 -4.66 2.08
N SER A 116 -8.46 -4.87 1.39
CA SER A 116 -9.67 -4.07 1.57
C SER A 116 -10.77 -4.88 2.24
N ARG A 117 -11.42 -4.26 3.23
CA ARG A 117 -12.74 -4.67 3.69
C ARG A 117 -13.75 -3.69 3.10
N PHE A 118 -14.74 -4.19 2.39
CA PHE A 118 -15.75 -3.35 1.75
C PHE A 118 -17.15 -3.94 1.88
N ILE A 119 -18.16 -3.10 1.71
CA ILE A 119 -19.56 -3.48 1.61
C ILE A 119 -20.04 -3.15 0.20
N PHE A 120 -20.57 -4.16 -0.48
CA PHE A 120 -21.29 -4.01 -1.74
C PHE A 120 -22.80 -3.95 -1.46
N ARG A 121 -23.51 -3.04 -2.14
CA ARG A 121 -24.97 -2.94 -2.15
C ARG A 121 -25.47 -2.82 -3.59
N GLY A 122 -26.60 -3.45 -3.87
CA GLY A 122 -27.28 -3.49 -5.17
C GLY A 122 -28.49 -4.41 -5.08
#